data_AF-A0A6F9Y4H1-F1
#
_entry.id   AF-A0A6F9Y4H1-F1
#
_cell.length_a   1.000
_cell.length_b   1.000
_cell.length_c   1.000
_cell.angle_alpha   90.00
_cell.angle_beta   90.00
_cell.angle_gamma   90.00
#
_symmetry.space_group_name_H-M   'P 1'
#
loop_
_entity.id
_entity.type
_entity.pdbx_description
1 polymer ?
#
loop_
_entity_poly.entity_id
_entity_poly.type
_entity_poly.pdbx_seq_one_letter_code
_entity_poly.pdbx_strand_id
1 'polypeptide(L)'
;MSDLQEKIKDTLDILNKLKQGKHITEDNMNNIPQVSDKEGEFDPDSSPEAWDYFKVFSGEIKDLNLNSKRLIWKSGTIDIAGDCSFNFNGTKMKSFKEILQKPKLEVCPKTKIEVCPKLKLEVCQKMHHNLLNFDLMPVTGGMNNLKGNLKYGQENKILVHDLGRKPDNAHDRLDTFVTFIDYSLKKRNELKQNIPCIKEIGEFFSNSIFTTSLKGENFGVLYNFMDNYENVYTYCKEFYNIDSRSFIDRLVASGKKPIEDVKILNDYMDLAIDYWILKGETFLQK
;
A
#
# COMPACT_ATOMS: atom_id res chain seq x y z
N MET A 1 9.06 -18.42 -14.61
CA MET A 1 8.11 -17.54 -15.33
C MET A 1 6.75 -18.20 -15.55
N SER A 2 6.67 -19.39 -16.17
CA SER A 2 5.37 -20.05 -16.43
C SER A 2 4.55 -20.35 -15.17
N ASP A 3 5.19 -20.88 -14.11
CA ASP A 3 4.53 -21.17 -12.82
C ASP A 3 3.96 -19.90 -12.16
N LEU A 4 4.74 -18.82 -12.14
CA LEU A 4 4.31 -17.53 -11.59
C LEU A 4 3.14 -16.92 -12.38
N GLN A 5 3.18 -17.02 -13.71
CA GLN A 5 2.08 -16.57 -14.57
C GLN A 5 0.80 -17.37 -14.33
N GLU A 6 0.90 -18.68 -14.10
CA GLU A 6 -0.25 -19.55 -13.79
C GLU A 6 -0.88 -19.16 -12.44
N LYS A 7 -0.08 -19.05 -11.38
CA LYS A 7 -0.53 -18.57 -10.05
C LYS A 7 -1.24 -17.22 -10.13
N ILE A 8 -0.72 -16.29 -10.92
CA ILE A 8 -1.32 -14.96 -11.09
C ILE A 8 -2.64 -15.04 -11.86
N LYS A 9 -2.73 -15.87 -12.91
CA LYS A 9 -3.99 -16.09 -13.66
C LYS A 9 -5.08 -16.68 -12.77
N ASP A 10 -4.75 -17.68 -11.96
CA ASP A 10 -5.70 -18.30 -11.04
C ASP A 10 -6.20 -17.31 -9.99
N THR A 11 -5.29 -16.51 -9.44
CA THR A 11 -5.63 -15.42 -8.51
C THR A 11 -6.57 -14.41 -9.17
N LEU A 12 -6.28 -13.98 -10.40
CA LEU A 12 -7.11 -13.02 -11.14
C LEU A 12 -8.50 -13.56 -11.46
N ASP A 13 -8.65 -14.84 -11.81
CA ASP A 13 -9.96 -15.44 -12.05
C ASP A 13 -10.85 -15.34 -10.81
N ILE A 14 -10.30 -15.66 -9.63
CA ILE A 14 -10.99 -15.55 -8.34
C ILE A 14 -11.38 -14.09 -8.05
N LEU A 15 -10.44 -13.15 -8.17
CA LEU A 15 -10.70 -11.73 -7.89
C LEU A 15 -11.74 -11.14 -8.85
N ASN A 16 -11.70 -11.51 -10.14
CA ASN A 16 -12.68 -11.05 -11.13
C ASN A 16 -14.07 -11.65 -10.89
N LYS A 17 -14.16 -12.94 -10.49
CA LYS A 17 -15.42 -13.54 -10.07
C LYS A 17 -16.00 -12.80 -8.86
N LEU A 18 -15.17 -12.46 -7.88
CA LEU A 18 -15.57 -11.72 -6.69
C LEU A 18 -16.14 -10.36 -7.11
N LYS A 19 -15.41 -9.60 -7.92
CA LYS A 19 -15.82 -8.27 -8.40
C LYS A 19 -17.11 -8.28 -9.21
N GLN A 20 -17.37 -9.36 -9.95
CA GLN A 20 -18.62 -9.56 -10.71
C GLN A 20 -19.77 -10.07 -9.83
N GLY A 21 -19.54 -10.31 -8.54
CA GLY A 21 -20.51 -10.86 -7.62
C GLY A 21 -20.93 -12.30 -7.94
N LYS A 22 -20.05 -13.04 -8.61
CA LYS A 22 -20.22 -14.48 -8.82
C LYS A 22 -19.96 -15.23 -7.53
N HIS A 23 -20.56 -16.41 -7.43
CA HIS A 23 -20.35 -17.31 -6.29
C HIS A 23 -18.87 -17.72 -6.19
N ILE A 24 -18.31 -17.60 -4.98
CA ILE A 24 -16.96 -18.07 -4.63
C ILE A 24 -17.10 -19.07 -3.50
N THR A 25 -16.58 -20.28 -3.69
CA THR A 25 -16.58 -21.33 -2.65
C THR A 25 -15.38 -21.17 -1.71
N GLU A 26 -15.43 -21.82 -0.54
CA GLU A 26 -14.26 -21.94 0.34
C GLU A 26 -13.07 -22.60 -0.36
N ASP A 27 -13.32 -23.61 -1.20
CA ASP A 27 -12.27 -24.26 -2.01
C ASP A 27 -11.60 -23.27 -2.97
N ASN A 28 -12.38 -22.39 -3.62
CA ASN A 28 -11.81 -21.34 -4.46
C ASN A 28 -10.89 -20.42 -3.65
N MET A 29 -11.30 -20.03 -2.44
CA MET A 29 -10.50 -19.16 -1.57
C MET A 29 -9.24 -19.85 -1.05
N ASN A 30 -9.30 -21.14 -0.73
CA ASN A 30 -8.17 -21.91 -0.25
C ASN A 30 -7.12 -22.16 -1.34
N ASN A 31 -7.50 -22.06 -2.61
CA ASN A 31 -6.60 -22.17 -3.76
C ASN A 31 -5.91 -20.85 -4.13
N ILE A 32 -6.21 -19.73 -3.46
CA ILE A 32 -5.45 -18.48 -3.67
C ILE A 32 -4.00 -18.74 -3.26
N PRO A 33 -3.02 -18.66 -4.19
CA PRO A 33 -1.62 -18.90 -3.89
C PRO A 33 -1.14 -17.92 -2.82
N GLN A 34 -0.54 -18.45 -1.76
CA GLN A 34 0.13 -17.66 -0.74
C GLN A 34 1.60 -17.99 -0.76
N VAL A 35 2.43 -16.96 -0.62
CA VAL A 35 3.84 -17.14 -0.38
C VAL A 35 3.99 -17.52 1.10
N SER A 36 4.72 -18.59 1.39
CA SER A 36 4.98 -19.04 2.75
C SER A 36 6.46 -19.32 2.94
N ASP A 37 6.99 -18.88 4.08
CA ASP A 37 8.31 -19.32 4.55
C ASP A 37 8.13 -20.53 5.47
N LYS A 38 9.19 -21.35 5.58
CA LYS A 38 9.13 -22.65 6.25
C LYS A 38 8.91 -22.60 7.78
N GLU A 39 8.82 -21.43 8.42
CA GLU A 39 8.82 -21.33 9.90
C GLU A 39 7.92 -20.23 10.47
N GLY A 40 6.65 -20.16 10.05
CA GLY A 40 5.57 -19.57 10.88
C GLY A 40 5.45 -18.04 10.92
N GLU A 41 6.40 -17.28 10.40
CA GLU A 41 6.26 -15.85 10.08
C GLU A 41 6.72 -15.63 8.64
N PHE A 42 5.86 -15.02 7.81
CA PHE A 42 6.17 -14.73 6.41
C PHE A 42 6.76 -13.32 6.32
N ASP A 43 7.95 -13.20 5.73
CA ASP A 43 8.59 -11.92 5.44
C ASP A 43 8.78 -11.78 3.90
N PRO A 44 8.18 -10.76 3.26
CA PRO A 44 8.39 -10.50 1.84
C PRO A 44 9.87 -10.40 1.45
N ASP A 45 10.72 -9.94 2.37
CA ASP A 45 12.16 -9.79 2.15
C ASP A 45 12.94 -11.11 2.14
N SER A 46 12.42 -12.17 2.77
CA SER A 46 13.07 -13.49 2.83
C SER A 46 12.63 -14.44 1.72
N SER A 47 11.56 -14.12 0.97
CA SER A 47 11.03 -15.00 -0.07
C SER A 47 11.74 -14.83 -1.42
N PRO A 48 12.43 -15.86 -1.94
CA PRO A 48 13.00 -15.82 -3.29
C PRO A 48 11.94 -15.61 -4.39
N GLU A 49 10.73 -16.13 -4.17
CA GLU A 49 9.61 -16.00 -5.10
C GLU A 49 9.12 -14.54 -5.22
N ALA A 50 9.07 -13.80 -4.10
CA ALA A 50 8.75 -12.38 -4.10
C ALA A 50 9.80 -11.56 -4.89
N TRP A 51 11.08 -11.88 -4.72
CA TRP A 51 12.16 -11.24 -5.48
C TRP A 51 12.10 -11.53 -6.98
N ASP A 52 11.78 -12.75 -7.38
CA ASP A 52 11.58 -13.08 -8.79
C ASP A 52 10.38 -12.33 -9.39
N TYR A 53 9.31 -12.17 -8.61
CA TYR A 53 8.17 -11.33 -8.99
C TYR A 53 8.57 -9.86 -9.18
N PHE A 54 9.35 -9.27 -8.27
CA PHE A 54 9.79 -7.88 -8.40
C PHE A 54 10.64 -7.60 -9.64
N LYS A 55 11.49 -8.55 -10.06
CA LYS A 55 12.32 -8.42 -11.27
C LYS A 55 11.52 -8.25 -12.56
N VAL A 56 10.26 -8.71 -12.60
CA VAL A 56 9.37 -8.53 -13.77
C VAL A 56 8.97 -7.06 -13.92
N PHE A 57 8.88 -6.33 -12.81
CA PHE A 57 8.28 -5.01 -12.81
C PHE A 57 9.24 -3.87 -13.13
N SER A 58 10.54 -4.00 -12.88
CA SER A 58 11.49 -2.97 -13.28
C SER A 58 12.69 -3.57 -14.00
N GLY A 59 12.96 -3.03 -15.19
CA GLY A 59 14.19 -3.31 -15.92
C GLY A 59 15.44 -2.78 -15.21
N GLU A 60 15.29 -1.77 -14.36
CA GLU A 60 16.35 -1.21 -13.51
C GLU A 60 16.64 -2.11 -12.28
N ILE A 61 15.70 -2.96 -11.88
CA ILE A 61 15.91 -4.03 -10.87
C ILE A 61 16.78 -5.17 -11.43
N LYS A 62 17.08 -5.22 -12.73
CA LYS A 62 18.00 -6.23 -13.26
C LYS A 62 19.42 -6.09 -12.71
N ASP A 63 19.81 -4.88 -12.30
CA ASP A 63 21.11 -4.60 -11.67
C ASP A 63 21.04 -4.62 -10.12
N LEU A 64 19.94 -5.12 -9.56
CA LEU A 64 19.75 -5.16 -8.11
C LEU A 64 20.70 -6.16 -7.48
N ASN A 65 21.63 -5.66 -6.68
CA ASN A 65 22.44 -6.52 -5.82
C ASN A 65 21.55 -6.98 -4.65
N LEU A 66 20.92 -8.14 -4.84
CA LEU A 66 20.03 -8.81 -3.89
C LEU A 66 20.66 -8.98 -2.50
N ASN A 67 21.99 -9.08 -2.40
CA ASN A 67 22.68 -9.20 -1.11
C ASN A 67 22.71 -7.87 -0.33
N SER A 68 22.64 -6.74 -1.02
CA SER A 68 22.71 -5.41 -0.39
C SER A 68 21.39 -4.69 -0.22
N LYS A 69 20.27 -5.20 -0.79
CA LYS A 69 18.94 -4.55 -0.78
C LYS A 69 19.01 -3.06 -1.17
N ARG A 70 19.84 -2.76 -2.17
CA ARG A 70 20.12 -1.41 -2.66
C ARG A 70 19.80 -1.30 -4.14
N LEU A 71 19.23 -0.17 -4.52
CA LEU A 71 18.91 0.18 -5.89
C LEU A 71 19.70 1.44 -6.28
N ILE A 72 20.41 1.37 -7.41
CA ILE A 72 21.01 2.56 -8.03
C ILE A 72 19.89 3.31 -8.73
N TRP A 73 19.63 4.53 -8.28
CA TRP A 73 18.56 5.38 -8.77
C TRP A 73 19.11 6.65 -9.44
N LYS A 74 18.24 7.37 -10.15
CA LYS A 74 18.55 8.61 -10.89
C LYS A 74 19.33 9.63 -10.05
N SER A 75 19.03 9.71 -8.75
CA SER A 75 19.61 10.67 -7.80
C SER A 75 20.67 10.08 -6.86
N GLY A 76 21.07 8.82 -7.03
CA GLY A 76 22.00 8.13 -6.16
C GLY A 76 21.49 6.75 -5.71
N THR A 77 22.16 6.14 -4.74
CA THR A 77 21.76 4.82 -4.21
C THR A 77 20.71 4.99 -3.11
N ILE A 78 19.66 4.16 -3.17
CA ILE A 78 18.65 4.04 -2.12
C ILE A 78 18.61 2.60 -1.61
N ASP A 79 18.26 2.44 -0.34
CA ASP A 79 17.91 1.15 0.25
C ASP A 79 16.43 0.88 -0.01
N ILE A 80 16.10 -0.37 -0.30
CA ILE A 80 14.75 -0.85 -0.57
C ILE A 80 14.40 -2.06 0.31
N ALA A 81 13.11 -2.30 0.49
CA ALA A 81 12.59 -3.52 1.11
C ALA A 81 11.27 -3.92 0.45
N GLY A 82 10.91 -5.19 0.58
CA GLY A 82 9.57 -5.67 0.33
C GLY A 82 8.59 -5.02 1.30
N ASP A 83 7.40 -4.71 0.80
CA ASP A 83 6.28 -4.15 1.56
C ASP A 83 5.00 -4.92 1.25
N CYS A 84 4.14 -5.01 2.24
CA CYS A 84 2.78 -5.49 2.10
C CYS A 84 1.85 -4.28 1.95
N SER A 85 1.35 -4.07 0.73
CA SER A 85 0.54 -2.89 0.39
C SER A 85 -0.76 -2.81 1.19
N PHE A 86 -1.54 -3.89 1.20
CA PHE A 86 -2.79 -3.98 1.98
C PHE A 86 -2.64 -5.01 3.11
N ASN A 87 -2.58 -4.51 4.34
CA ASN A 87 -2.27 -5.32 5.52
C ASN A 87 -3.54 -5.91 6.15
N PHE A 88 -3.78 -7.19 5.91
CA PHE A 88 -4.87 -7.98 6.48
C PHE A 88 -4.35 -9.06 7.45
N ASN A 89 -3.35 -8.72 8.27
CA ASN A 89 -2.83 -9.61 9.31
C ASN A 89 -3.86 -9.91 10.42
N GLY A 90 -3.55 -10.86 11.30
CA GLY A 90 -4.47 -11.30 12.37
C GLY A 90 -4.99 -10.16 13.26
N THR A 91 -4.14 -9.18 13.59
CA THR A 91 -4.53 -8.00 14.38
C THR A 91 -5.51 -7.12 13.63
N LYS A 92 -5.27 -6.85 12.33
CA LYS A 92 -6.17 -6.02 11.51
C LYS A 92 -7.49 -6.74 11.23
N MET A 93 -7.43 -8.05 10.98
CA MET A 93 -8.60 -8.90 10.81
C MET A 93 -9.51 -8.86 12.03
N LYS A 94 -8.96 -8.86 13.26
CA LYS A 94 -9.77 -8.73 14.48
C LYS A 94 -10.55 -7.41 14.48
N SER A 95 -9.87 -6.29 14.26
CA SER A 95 -10.48 -4.96 14.22
C SER A 95 -11.54 -4.83 13.12
N PHE A 96 -11.27 -5.33 11.91
CA PHE A 96 -12.22 -5.29 10.80
C PHE A 96 -13.44 -6.18 11.05
N LYS A 97 -13.28 -7.36 11.67
CA LYS A 97 -14.41 -8.21 12.08
C LYS A 97 -15.29 -7.53 13.12
N GLU A 98 -14.71 -6.79 14.07
CA GLU A 98 -15.47 -6.01 15.05
C GLU A 98 -16.32 -4.93 14.37
N ILE A 99 -15.79 -4.23 13.36
CA ILE A 99 -16.55 -3.25 12.56
C ILE A 99 -17.76 -3.91 11.90
N LEU A 100 -17.60 -5.10 11.30
CA LEU A 100 -18.69 -5.83 10.64
C LEU A 100 -19.74 -6.40 11.61
N GLN A 101 -19.46 -6.42 12.92
CA GLN A 101 -20.37 -6.94 13.97
C GLN A 101 -21.14 -5.84 14.70
N LYS A 102 -20.78 -4.55 14.52
CA LYS A 102 -21.47 -3.43 15.18
C LYS A 102 -22.96 -3.40 14.77
N PRO A 103 -23.92 -3.40 15.72
CA PRO A 103 -25.34 -3.36 15.39
C PRO A 103 -25.73 -1.96 14.88
N LYS A 104 -26.43 -1.92 13.73
CA LYS A 104 -27.03 -0.76 13.00
C LYS A 104 -26.05 0.12 12.20
N LEU A 105 -26.36 0.61 10.98
CA LEU A 105 -27.65 0.91 10.34
C LEU A 105 -27.57 0.93 8.79
N GLU A 106 -28.75 0.75 8.19
CA GLU A 106 -29.16 0.90 6.77
C GLU A 106 -28.89 -0.27 5.82
N VAL A 107 -30.01 -0.91 5.47
CA VAL A 107 -30.21 -1.76 4.30
C VAL A 107 -29.66 -1.03 3.09
N CYS A 108 -28.57 -1.54 2.50
CA CYS A 108 -28.13 -1.09 1.19
C CYS A 108 -29.29 -1.23 0.20
N PRO A 109 -29.61 -0.18 -0.59
CA PRO A 109 -30.60 -0.29 -1.65
C PRO A 109 -30.22 -1.45 -2.57
N LYS A 110 -31.16 -2.37 -2.81
CA LYS A 110 -30.99 -3.61 -3.59
C LYS A 110 -30.72 -3.38 -5.10
N THR A 111 -29.83 -2.47 -5.49
CA THR A 111 -29.65 -2.09 -6.89
C THR A 111 -28.24 -2.27 -7.45
N LYS A 112 -27.32 -2.92 -6.72
CA LYS A 112 -26.10 -3.51 -7.29
C LYS A 112 -25.84 -4.87 -6.67
N ILE A 113 -25.21 -5.77 -7.41
CA ILE A 113 -24.74 -7.06 -6.88
C ILE A 113 -23.69 -6.75 -5.82
N GLU A 114 -24.12 -6.61 -4.56
CA GLU A 114 -23.23 -6.29 -3.45
C GLU A 114 -22.72 -7.61 -2.85
N VAL A 115 -21.46 -7.90 -3.11
CA VAL A 115 -20.78 -9.03 -2.49
C VAL A 115 -20.77 -8.82 -0.98
N CYS A 116 -21.14 -9.85 -0.22
CA CYS A 116 -21.11 -9.85 1.23
C CYS A 116 -19.75 -9.32 1.77
N PRO A 117 -19.72 -8.25 2.59
CA PRO A 117 -18.48 -7.71 3.15
C PRO A 117 -17.64 -8.74 3.92
N LYS A 118 -18.27 -9.75 4.53
CA LYS A 118 -17.56 -10.84 5.22
C LYS A 118 -16.74 -11.69 4.25
N LEU A 119 -17.34 -12.07 3.12
CA LEU A 119 -16.66 -12.84 2.07
C LEU A 119 -15.50 -12.03 1.46
N LYS A 120 -15.69 -10.73 1.21
CA LYS A 120 -14.60 -9.85 0.75
C LYS A 120 -13.45 -9.83 1.74
N LEU A 121 -13.75 -9.73 3.03
CA LEU A 121 -12.75 -9.69 4.09
C LEU A 121 -11.94 -10.99 4.17
N GLU A 122 -12.59 -12.14 3.98
CA GLU A 122 -11.91 -13.45 3.92
C GLU A 122 -10.97 -13.56 2.72
N VAL A 123 -11.41 -13.12 1.53
CA VAL A 123 -10.52 -13.06 0.35
C VAL A 123 -9.37 -12.10 0.58
N CYS A 124 -9.61 -10.94 1.18
CA CYS A 124 -8.56 -9.97 1.51
C CYS A 124 -7.53 -10.56 2.48
N GLN A 125 -7.96 -11.37 3.46
CA GLN A 125 -7.07 -12.08 4.35
C GLN A 125 -6.18 -13.08 3.59
N LYS A 126 -6.75 -13.81 2.61
CA LYS A 126 -5.99 -14.74 1.79
C LYS A 126 -4.98 -14.02 0.89
N MET A 127 -5.30 -12.82 0.44
CA MET A 127 -4.40 -11.98 -0.34
C MET A 127 -3.29 -11.32 0.48
N HIS A 128 -3.33 -11.37 1.82
CA HIS A 128 -2.33 -10.72 2.68
C HIS A 128 -0.89 -11.14 2.34
N HIS A 129 -0.66 -12.44 2.12
CA HIS A 129 0.64 -12.99 1.72
C HIS A 129 0.69 -13.43 0.24
N ASN A 130 -0.11 -12.81 -0.63
CA ASN A 130 -0.09 -13.11 -2.06
C ASN A 130 0.89 -12.16 -2.79
N LEU A 131 1.56 -12.64 -3.84
CA LEU A 131 2.53 -11.87 -4.62
C LEU A 131 1.96 -10.56 -5.18
N LEU A 132 0.68 -10.52 -5.57
CA LEU A 132 0.04 -9.30 -6.05
C LEU A 132 -0.09 -8.23 -4.97
N ASN A 133 0.00 -8.60 -3.69
CA ASN A 133 -0.03 -7.70 -2.55
C ASN A 133 1.36 -7.23 -2.09
N PHE A 134 2.43 -7.73 -2.72
CA PHE A 134 3.80 -7.32 -2.41
C PHE A 134 4.34 -6.31 -3.39
N ASP A 135 5.08 -5.35 -2.85
CA ASP A 135 5.74 -4.29 -3.58
C ASP A 135 7.15 -4.09 -3.08
N LEU A 136 7.97 -3.41 -3.85
CA LEU A 136 9.20 -2.84 -3.34
C LEU A 136 8.94 -1.41 -2.94
N MET A 137 9.34 -1.07 -1.72
CA MET A 137 9.31 0.30 -1.25
C MET A 137 10.74 0.80 -0.97
N PRO A 138 11.05 2.07 -1.28
CA PRO A 138 12.22 2.74 -0.71
C PRO A 138 12.11 2.74 0.82
N VAL A 139 13.21 2.45 1.50
CA VAL A 139 13.31 2.53 2.98
C VAL A 139 14.32 3.56 3.46
N THR A 140 15.14 4.12 2.55
CA THR A 140 16.00 5.27 2.86
C THR A 140 15.20 6.41 3.51
N GLY A 141 15.76 7.00 4.56
CA GLY A 141 15.06 8.01 5.36
C GLY A 141 13.95 7.46 6.27
N GLY A 142 13.81 6.14 6.38
CA GLY A 142 12.84 5.47 7.25
C GLY A 142 11.41 5.50 6.72
N MET A 143 11.21 5.44 5.40
CA MET A 143 9.87 5.49 4.79
C MET A 143 8.96 4.32 5.23
N ASN A 144 9.51 3.13 5.48
CA ASN A 144 8.79 2.00 6.09
C ASN A 144 8.31 2.33 7.52
N ASN A 145 9.20 2.92 8.33
CA ASN A 145 8.85 3.37 9.67
C ASN A 145 7.79 4.48 9.63
N LEU A 146 7.88 5.39 8.67
CA LEU A 146 6.91 6.46 8.48
C LEU A 146 5.53 5.90 8.13
N LYS A 147 5.46 5.02 7.12
CA LYS A 147 4.23 4.33 6.69
C LYS A 147 3.53 3.65 7.87
N GLY A 148 4.30 2.90 8.66
CA GLY A 148 3.81 2.23 9.84
C GLY A 148 3.33 3.16 10.96
N ASN A 149 3.75 4.44 10.99
CA ASN A 149 3.43 5.41 12.04
C ASN A 149 2.41 6.47 11.62
N LEU A 150 1.79 6.36 10.45
CA LEU A 150 0.70 7.27 10.08
C LEU A 150 -0.55 7.04 10.94
N LYS A 151 -1.17 8.14 11.39
CA LYS A 151 -2.41 8.14 12.17
C LYS A 151 -3.33 9.29 11.74
N TYR A 152 -4.59 9.23 12.18
CA TYR A 152 -5.55 10.32 12.01
C TYR A 152 -5.59 11.18 13.28
N GLY A 153 -5.40 12.48 13.12
CA GLY A 153 -5.60 13.49 14.16
C GLY A 153 -7.00 14.10 14.10
N GLN A 154 -7.14 15.30 14.68
CA GLN A 154 -8.36 16.09 14.56
C GLN A 154 -8.70 16.36 13.09
N GLU A 155 -9.99 16.36 12.78
CA GLU A 155 -10.52 16.61 11.43
C GLU A 155 -9.95 15.65 10.36
N ASN A 156 -9.60 14.42 10.75
CA ASN A 156 -9.00 13.41 9.89
C ASN A 156 -7.68 13.84 9.24
N LYS A 157 -6.98 14.83 9.80
CA LYS A 157 -5.63 15.19 9.35
C LYS A 157 -4.70 14.00 9.54
N ILE A 158 -3.99 13.60 8.48
CA ILE A 158 -2.99 12.53 8.57
C ILE A 158 -1.75 13.10 9.28
N LEU A 159 -1.34 12.43 10.34
CA LEU A 159 -0.21 12.80 11.18
C LEU A 159 0.82 11.67 11.26
N VAL A 160 2.09 12.03 11.37
CA VAL A 160 3.15 11.08 11.76
C VAL A 160 3.16 10.93 13.28
N HIS A 161 2.98 9.70 13.76
CA HIS A 161 3.07 9.38 15.18
C HIS A 161 4.54 9.22 15.59
N ASP A 162 5.08 10.18 16.32
CA ASP A 162 6.50 10.16 16.70
C ASP A 162 6.77 10.06 18.21
N LEU A 163 5.77 10.31 19.08
CA LEU A 163 5.91 10.29 20.53
C LEU A 163 4.67 9.65 21.17
N GLY A 164 4.89 8.71 22.09
CA GLY A 164 3.84 8.04 22.86
C GLY A 164 3.50 6.63 22.39
N ARG A 165 2.34 6.10 22.84
CA ARG A 165 1.85 4.79 22.42
C ARG A 165 1.20 4.90 21.04
N LYS A 166 1.67 4.07 20.09
CA LYS A 166 1.09 3.96 18.74
C LYS A 166 -0.44 3.73 18.85
N PRO A 167 -1.26 4.52 18.15
CA PRO A 167 -2.70 4.38 18.23
C PRO A 167 -3.15 3.08 17.55
N ASP A 168 -4.16 2.42 18.13
CA ASP A 168 -4.63 1.11 17.70
C ASP A 168 -5.23 1.12 16.26
N ASN A 169 -5.63 2.29 15.77
CA ASN A 169 -6.20 2.52 14.43
C ASN A 169 -5.15 2.87 13.35
N ALA A 170 -3.85 2.84 13.65
CA ALA A 170 -2.81 2.94 12.63
C ALA A 170 -2.72 1.61 11.86
N HIS A 171 -3.36 1.55 10.70
CA HIS A 171 -3.52 0.31 9.92
C HIS A 171 -2.38 0.01 8.94
N ASP A 172 -1.34 0.85 8.86
CA ASP A 172 -0.20 0.65 7.94
C ASP A 172 -0.68 0.43 6.49
N ARG A 173 -1.53 1.34 6.01
CA ARG A 173 -2.27 1.20 4.75
C ARG A 173 -1.53 1.90 3.61
N LEU A 174 -1.44 1.23 2.46
CA LEU A 174 -0.96 1.85 1.22
C LEU A 174 -1.70 3.15 0.88
N ASP A 175 -3.03 3.17 0.95
CA ASP A 175 -3.82 4.33 0.52
C ASP A 175 -3.54 5.57 1.38
N THR A 176 -3.47 5.42 2.72
CA THR A 176 -3.04 6.50 3.62
C THR A 176 -1.63 6.99 3.32
N PHE A 177 -0.70 6.09 3.00
CA PHE A 177 0.68 6.43 2.65
C PHE A 177 0.78 7.19 1.33
N VAL A 178 0.07 6.73 0.30
CA VAL A 178 -0.02 7.40 -1.02
C VAL A 178 -0.65 8.78 -0.89
N THR A 179 -1.71 8.94 -0.08
CA THR A 179 -2.26 10.27 0.26
C THR A 179 -1.20 11.18 0.88
N PHE A 180 -0.36 10.63 1.76
CA PHE A 180 0.66 11.41 2.47
C PHE A 180 1.84 11.81 1.56
N ILE A 181 2.21 10.95 0.61
CA ILE A 181 3.15 11.28 -0.48
C ILE A 181 2.55 12.39 -1.36
N ASP A 182 1.31 12.24 -1.81
CA ASP A 182 0.62 13.25 -2.64
C ASP A 182 0.60 14.63 -1.96
N TYR A 183 0.21 14.67 -0.69
CA TYR A 183 0.26 15.87 0.14
C TYR A 183 1.68 16.46 0.18
N SER A 184 2.68 15.63 0.45
CA SER A 184 4.06 16.10 0.63
C SER A 184 4.67 16.66 -0.66
N LEU A 185 4.42 16.01 -1.80
CA LEU A 185 4.89 16.47 -3.11
C LEU A 185 4.21 17.78 -3.51
N LYS A 186 2.88 17.87 -3.36
CA LYS A 186 2.13 19.11 -3.65
C LYS A 186 2.63 20.26 -2.77
N LYS A 187 2.74 20.03 -1.45
CA LYS A 187 3.15 21.08 -0.52
C LYS A 187 4.59 21.52 -0.79
N ARG A 188 5.50 20.59 -1.06
CA ARG A 188 6.87 20.92 -1.46
C ARG A 188 6.91 21.79 -2.72
N ASN A 189 6.12 21.46 -3.74
CA ASN A 189 6.08 22.24 -4.99
C ASN A 189 5.53 23.66 -4.75
N GLU A 190 4.52 23.82 -3.88
CA GLU A 190 4.04 25.15 -3.44
C GLU A 190 5.18 25.95 -2.76
N LEU A 191 5.92 25.31 -1.85
CA LEU A 191 7.03 25.92 -1.12
C LEU A 191 8.20 26.35 -2.01
N LYS A 192 8.44 25.64 -3.13
CA LYS A 192 9.46 26.02 -4.13
C LYS A 192 9.06 27.31 -4.88
N GLN A 193 7.77 27.56 -5.04
CA GLN A 193 7.26 28.76 -5.73
C GLN A 193 7.15 29.96 -4.79
N ASN A 194 6.77 29.73 -3.54
CA ASN A 194 6.62 30.76 -2.52
C ASN A 194 7.31 30.31 -1.24
N ILE A 195 8.42 30.97 -0.88
CA ILE A 195 9.16 30.66 0.35
C ILE A 195 8.38 31.27 1.53
N PRO A 196 7.82 30.46 2.44
CA PRO A 196 7.04 30.98 3.54
C PRO A 196 7.94 31.32 4.74
N CYS A 197 7.33 31.73 5.85
CA CYS A 197 8.04 31.91 7.10
C CYS A 197 8.60 30.59 7.65
N ILE A 198 9.62 30.67 8.51
CA ILE A 198 10.28 29.48 9.10
C ILE A 198 9.31 28.56 9.85
N LYS A 199 8.23 29.11 10.42
CA LYS A 199 7.17 28.35 11.09
C LYS A 199 6.48 27.38 10.13
N GLU A 200 6.07 27.85 8.96
CA GLU A 200 5.38 27.04 7.96
C GLU A 200 6.31 25.96 7.37
N ILE A 201 7.59 26.28 7.20
CA ILE A 201 8.63 25.30 6.81
C ILE A 201 8.73 24.20 7.86
N GLY A 202 8.83 24.57 9.14
CA GLY A 202 8.88 23.64 10.26
C GLY A 202 7.64 22.76 10.36
N GLU A 203 6.44 23.34 10.20
CA GLU A 203 5.18 22.59 10.21
C GLU A 203 5.11 21.55 9.09
N PHE A 204 5.52 21.91 7.87
CA PHE A 204 5.60 20.97 6.75
C PHE A 204 6.56 19.81 7.04
N PHE A 205 7.79 20.12 7.43
CA PHE A 205 8.81 19.10 7.69
C PHE A 205 8.46 18.22 8.90
N SER A 206 7.77 18.76 9.91
CA SER A 206 7.29 17.97 11.05
C SER A 206 6.20 16.95 10.67
N ASN A 207 5.49 17.16 9.57
CA ASN A 207 4.37 16.31 9.16
C ASN A 207 4.32 16.09 7.64
N SER A 208 5.38 15.50 7.10
CA SER A 208 5.50 15.11 5.70
C SER A 208 6.27 13.80 5.59
N ILE A 209 6.45 13.29 4.37
CA ILE A 209 7.29 12.11 4.13
C ILE A 209 8.73 12.26 4.63
N PHE A 210 9.18 13.48 4.95
CA PHE A 210 10.51 13.77 5.46
C PHE A 210 10.62 13.63 6.97
N THR A 211 9.49 13.57 7.70
CA THR A 211 9.47 13.65 9.17
C THR A 211 10.44 12.68 9.83
N THR A 212 10.43 11.42 9.43
CA THR A 212 11.32 10.40 10.00
C THR A 212 12.78 10.64 9.62
N SER A 213 13.04 11.05 8.38
CA SER A 213 14.40 11.28 7.88
C SER A 213 15.11 12.45 8.54
N LEU A 214 14.37 13.45 9.05
CA LEU A 214 14.93 14.61 9.77
C LEU A 214 15.62 14.24 11.08
N LYS A 215 15.35 13.05 11.62
CA LYS A 215 15.96 12.53 12.84
C LYS A 215 17.33 11.89 12.61
N GLY A 216 17.81 11.85 11.37
CA GLY A 216 19.10 11.25 11.02
C GLY A 216 19.76 11.92 9.82
N GLU A 217 20.80 11.28 9.28
CA GLU A 217 21.62 11.83 8.19
C GLU A 217 21.03 11.62 6.79
N ASN A 218 19.92 10.88 6.71
CA ASN A 218 19.31 10.48 5.43
C ASN A 218 18.34 11.51 4.84
N PHE A 219 18.09 12.63 5.53
CA PHE A 219 17.18 13.66 5.03
C PHE A 219 17.57 14.15 3.63
N GLY A 220 18.84 14.52 3.42
CA GLY A 220 19.29 15.03 2.12
C GLY A 220 19.16 13.99 1.00
N VAL A 221 19.45 12.72 1.30
CA VAL A 221 19.31 11.62 0.34
C VAL A 221 17.84 11.41 -0.03
N LEU A 222 16.94 11.35 0.97
CA LEU A 222 15.51 11.22 0.72
C LEU A 222 14.96 12.45 -0.02
N TYR A 223 15.40 13.66 0.32
CA TYR A 223 14.98 14.88 -0.36
C TYR A 223 15.34 14.86 -1.85
N ASN A 224 16.60 14.56 -2.17
CA ASN A 224 17.07 14.44 -3.56
C ASN A 224 16.36 13.30 -4.30
N PHE A 225 16.09 12.19 -3.62
CA PHE A 225 15.29 11.10 -4.20
C PHE A 225 13.87 11.55 -4.53
N MET A 226 13.19 12.23 -3.61
CA MET A 226 11.83 12.71 -3.83
C MET A 226 11.75 13.82 -4.89
N ASP A 227 12.85 14.51 -5.17
CA ASP A 227 12.94 15.52 -6.24
C ASP A 227 12.83 14.93 -7.66
N ASN A 228 13.00 13.61 -7.82
CA ASN A 228 12.67 12.93 -9.08
C ASN A 228 11.16 12.86 -9.36
N TYR A 229 10.31 13.21 -8.39
CA TYR A 229 8.86 13.08 -8.48
C TYR A 229 8.18 14.45 -8.42
N GLU A 230 7.60 14.88 -9.53
CA GLU A 230 6.75 16.07 -9.56
C GLU A 230 5.42 15.82 -8.85
N ASN A 231 4.88 14.60 -8.98
CA ASN A 231 3.56 14.21 -8.49
C ASN A 231 3.52 12.73 -8.09
N VAL A 232 2.49 12.36 -7.32
CA VAL A 232 2.32 11.00 -6.79
C VAL A 232 2.15 9.94 -7.88
N TYR A 233 1.64 10.30 -9.05
CA TYR A 233 1.37 9.34 -10.12
C TYR A 233 2.65 8.67 -10.63
N THR A 234 3.70 9.46 -10.81
CA THR A 234 5.00 8.94 -11.27
C THR A 234 5.62 8.03 -10.21
N TYR A 235 5.48 8.39 -8.92
CA TYR A 235 5.93 7.55 -7.81
C TYR A 235 5.20 6.19 -7.78
N CYS A 236 3.86 6.20 -7.88
CA CYS A 236 3.07 4.98 -7.87
C CYS A 236 3.34 4.09 -9.10
N LYS A 237 3.62 4.68 -10.25
CA LYS A 237 4.01 3.94 -11.44
C LYS A 237 5.33 3.19 -11.23
N GLU A 238 6.33 3.84 -10.62
CA GLU A 238 7.67 3.26 -10.49
C GLU A 238 7.79 2.23 -9.35
N PHE A 239 7.15 2.44 -8.19
CA PHE A 239 7.28 1.54 -7.04
C PHE A 239 6.11 0.58 -6.83
N TYR A 240 4.88 1.01 -7.14
CA TYR A 240 3.69 0.17 -6.98
C TYR A 240 3.19 -0.42 -8.29
N ASN A 241 3.85 -0.11 -9.41
CA ASN A 241 3.47 -0.57 -10.76
C ASN A 241 2.03 -0.23 -11.14
N ILE A 242 1.54 0.90 -10.65
CA ILE A 242 0.19 1.41 -10.94
C ILE A 242 0.30 2.64 -11.84
N ASP A 243 -0.07 2.49 -13.11
CA ASP A 243 -0.12 3.59 -14.10
C ASP A 243 -1.58 3.98 -14.43
N SER A 244 -2.42 4.06 -13.40
CA SER A 244 -3.83 4.46 -13.53
C SER A 244 -4.11 5.67 -12.65
N ARG A 245 -4.18 6.86 -13.27
CA ARG A 245 -4.48 8.11 -12.54
C ARG A 245 -5.78 8.03 -11.77
N SER A 246 -6.85 7.51 -12.40
CA SER A 246 -8.16 7.38 -11.75
C SER A 246 -8.14 6.45 -10.55
N PHE A 247 -7.34 5.38 -10.59
CA PHE A 247 -7.18 4.50 -9.43
C PHE A 247 -6.36 5.18 -8.32
N ILE A 248 -5.28 5.88 -8.67
CA ILE A 248 -4.45 6.64 -7.71
C ILE A 248 -5.26 7.75 -7.04
N ASP A 249 -6.14 8.43 -7.78
CA ASP A 249 -7.06 9.42 -7.21
C ASP A 249 -7.99 8.79 -6.15
N ARG A 250 -8.48 7.58 -6.42
CA ARG A 250 -9.30 6.84 -5.45
C ARG A 250 -8.49 6.42 -4.22
N LEU A 251 -7.23 5.98 -4.37
CA LEU A 251 -6.33 5.73 -3.23
C LEU A 251 -6.17 7.00 -2.40
N VAL A 252 -5.83 8.12 -3.03
CA VAL A 252 -5.63 9.41 -2.35
C VAL A 252 -6.91 9.85 -1.61
N ALA A 253 -8.08 9.65 -2.21
CA ALA A 253 -9.36 9.99 -1.58
C ALA A 253 -9.73 9.06 -0.41
N SER A 254 -9.40 7.77 -0.50
CA SER A 254 -9.64 6.78 0.54
C SER A 254 -8.72 6.96 1.73
N GLY A 255 -7.43 7.21 1.49
CA GLY A 255 -6.43 7.39 2.54
C GLY A 255 -6.69 8.58 3.46
N LYS A 256 -7.56 9.53 3.07
CA LYS A 256 -8.03 10.64 3.93
C LYS A 256 -9.04 10.20 5.00
N LYS A 257 -9.54 8.97 4.94
CA LYS A 257 -10.65 8.50 5.78
C LYS A 257 -10.18 7.39 6.73
N PRO A 258 -10.36 7.54 8.05
CA PRO A 258 -10.17 6.43 8.98
C PRO A 258 -11.23 5.34 8.72
N ILE A 259 -10.86 4.07 8.89
CA ILE A 259 -11.78 2.94 8.74
C ILE A 259 -12.54 2.76 10.06
N GLU A 260 -13.73 3.36 10.16
CA GLU A 260 -14.51 3.39 11.41
C GLU A 260 -15.85 2.63 11.31
N ASP A 261 -16.34 2.46 10.08
CA ASP A 261 -17.62 1.85 9.75
C ASP A 261 -17.53 0.84 8.60
N VAL A 262 -18.62 0.10 8.41
CA VAL A 262 -18.74 -0.97 7.41
C VAL A 262 -18.58 -0.45 5.98
N LYS A 263 -19.08 0.75 5.69
CA LYS A 263 -19.01 1.33 4.35
C LYS A 263 -17.58 1.67 3.99
N ILE A 264 -16.85 2.36 4.87
CA ILE A 264 -15.45 2.73 4.63
C ILE A 264 -14.58 1.47 4.56
N LEU A 265 -14.83 0.47 5.42
CA LEU A 265 -14.14 -0.82 5.33
C LEU A 265 -14.41 -1.51 4.00
N ASN A 266 -15.66 -1.52 3.53
CA ASN A 266 -16.01 -2.10 2.24
C ASN A 266 -15.33 -1.36 1.07
N ASP A 267 -15.35 -0.02 1.09
CA ASP A 267 -14.68 0.81 0.09
C ASP A 267 -13.16 0.53 0.06
N TYR A 268 -12.54 0.31 1.23
CA TYR A 268 -11.13 -0.07 1.35
C TYR A 268 -10.84 -1.47 0.80
N MET A 269 -11.70 -2.46 1.06
CA MET A 269 -11.57 -3.81 0.48
C MET A 269 -11.75 -3.80 -1.04
N ASP A 270 -12.69 -3.01 -1.56
CA ASP A 270 -12.89 -2.84 -3.01
C ASP A 270 -11.66 -2.20 -3.67
N LEU A 271 -10.97 -1.28 -2.98
CA LEU A 271 -9.69 -0.74 -3.44
C LEU A 271 -8.58 -1.78 -3.46
N ALA A 272 -8.49 -2.63 -2.44
CA ALA A 272 -7.50 -3.71 -2.40
C ALA A 272 -7.70 -4.71 -3.55
N ILE A 273 -8.95 -5.12 -3.80
CA ILE A 273 -9.29 -6.03 -4.90
C ILE A 273 -8.93 -5.41 -6.25
N ASP A 274 -9.31 -4.15 -6.47
CA ASP A 274 -8.97 -3.43 -7.70
C ASP A 274 -7.45 -3.29 -7.90
N TYR A 275 -6.71 -3.04 -6.82
CA TYR A 275 -5.25 -2.97 -6.83
C TYR A 275 -4.62 -4.27 -7.31
N TRP A 276 -5.02 -5.41 -6.72
CA TRP A 276 -4.48 -6.72 -7.07
C TRP A 276 -4.84 -7.12 -8.50
N ILE A 277 -6.05 -6.81 -8.97
CA ILE A 277 -6.45 -7.04 -10.36
C ILE A 277 -5.55 -6.24 -11.32
N LEU A 278 -5.39 -4.94 -11.08
CA LEU A 278 -4.55 -4.07 -11.91
C LEU A 278 -3.10 -4.57 -11.98
N LYS A 279 -2.54 -5.01 -10.85
CA LYS A 279 -1.17 -5.56 -10.82
C LYS A 279 -1.05 -6.88 -11.55
N GLY A 280 -2.00 -7.80 -11.36
CA GLY A 280 -1.97 -9.07 -12.07
C GLY A 280 -2.11 -8.90 -13.58
N GLU A 281 -3.00 -8.01 -14.03
CA GLU A 281 -3.13 -7.68 -15.45
C GLU A 281 -1.84 -7.06 -16.01
N THR A 282 -1.23 -6.13 -15.27
CA THR A 282 0.05 -5.51 -15.66
C THR A 282 1.16 -6.55 -15.73
N PHE A 283 1.22 -7.50 -14.78
CA PHE A 283 2.19 -8.58 -14.77
C PHE A 283 2.08 -9.45 -16.02
N LEU A 284 0.86 -9.85 -16.40
CA LEU A 284 0.64 -10.76 -17.52
C LEU A 284 0.88 -10.11 -18.90
N GLN A 285 0.99 -8.79 -18.96
CA GLN A 285 1.34 -8.05 -20.17
C GLN A 285 2.86 -7.93 -20.38
N LYS A 286 3.67 -8.24 -19.36
CA LYS A 286 5.14 -8.20 -19.41
C LYS A 286 5.72 -9.58 -19.73
#